data_AF-A0A3M6XX47-F1
#
_entry.id   AF-A0A3M6XX47-F1
#
_cell.length_a   1.000
_cell.length_b   1.000
_cell.length_c   1.000
_cell.angle_alpha   90.00
_cell.angle_beta   90.00
_cell.angle_gamma   90.00
#
_symmetry.space_group_name_H-M   'P 1'
#
loop_
_entity.id
_entity.type
_entity.pdbx_description
1 polymer ?
#
loop_
_entity_poly.entity_id
_entity_poly.type
_entity_poly.pdbx_seq_one_letter_code
_entity_poly.pdbx_strand_id
1 'polypeptide(L)'
;MDQRRDSSWLLGGYFGASAAVMVPFYNAVSGYGTDVDAAEAAYYASYATFLISMAVVLLFFTITSVRLDICHVVLFACFTVCFPCEAMTYFYMADGNDSAAHTFRICSGVSSLIGSVIVWYLVS
;
A
#
# COMPACT_ATOMS: atom_id res chain seq x y z
N MET A 1 14.47 9.27 -25.42
CA MET A 1 15.42 9.34 -24.29
C MET A 1 14.90 10.48 -23.42
N ASP A 2 14.06 10.24 -22.42
CA ASP A 2 14.51 9.80 -21.09
C ASP A 2 13.34 9.21 -20.28
N GLN A 3 13.07 7.91 -20.42
CA GLN A 3 12.02 7.19 -19.68
C GLN A 3 12.46 6.80 -18.25
N ARG A 4 13.66 7.22 -17.83
CA ARG A 4 14.31 6.77 -16.59
C ARG A 4 14.02 7.65 -15.37
N ARG A 5 13.36 8.80 -15.57
CA ARG A 5 13.08 9.79 -14.52
C ARG A 5 11.68 9.68 -13.93
N ASP A 6 10.83 8.88 -14.55
CA ASP A 6 9.38 8.91 -14.31
C ASP A 6 8.89 7.77 -13.39
N SER A 7 9.78 6.91 -12.92
CA SER A 7 9.40 5.78 -12.04
C SER A 7 9.53 6.12 -10.55
N SER A 8 10.36 7.10 -10.18
CA SER A 8 10.61 7.46 -8.77
C SER A 8 9.50 8.30 -8.13
N TRP A 9 8.74 9.06 -8.92
CA TRP A 9 7.67 9.92 -8.40
C TRP A 9 6.43 9.13 -7.96
N LEU A 10 6.19 7.93 -8.49
CA LEU A 10 5.04 7.11 -8.11
C LEU A 10 5.15 6.59 -6.68
N LEU A 11 6.30 6.01 -6.33
CA LEU A 11 6.57 5.52 -4.97
C LEU A 11 6.66 6.69 -3.98
N GLY A 12 7.41 7.75 -4.32
CA GLY A 12 7.50 8.94 -3.47
C GLY A 12 6.16 9.64 -3.29
N GLY A 13 5.34 9.71 -4.35
CA GLY A 13 3.99 10.27 -4.31
C GLY A 13 3.05 9.45 -3.45
N TYR A 14 3.11 8.12 -3.52
CA TYR A 14 2.35 7.24 -2.62
C TYR A 14 2.70 7.49 -1.16
N PHE A 15 3.98 7.44 -0.78
CA PHE A 15 4.39 7.65 0.61
C PHE A 15 4.06 9.07 1.09
N GLY A 16 4.16 10.08 0.21
CA GLY A 16 3.75 11.45 0.51
C GLY A 16 2.24 11.58 0.75
N ALA A 17 1.41 10.95 -0.09
CA ALA A 17 -0.04 10.93 0.08
C ALA A 17 -0.46 10.16 1.35
N SER A 18 0.14 9.00 1.60
CA SER A 18 -0.07 8.22 2.84
C SER A 18 0.29 9.01 4.09
N ALA A 19 1.42 9.74 4.07
CA ALA A 19 1.81 10.59 5.20
C ALA A 19 0.80 11.72 5.42
N ALA A 20 0.29 12.34 4.36
CA ALA A 20 -0.68 13.42 4.47
C ALA A 20 -2.00 12.97 5.13
N VAL A 21 -2.50 11.77 4.83
CA VAL A 21 -3.76 11.28 5.42
C VAL A 21 -3.61 10.76 6.85
N MET A 22 -2.42 10.30 7.24
CA MET A 22 -2.15 9.81 8.60
C MET A 22 -1.86 10.91 9.62
N VAL A 23 -1.50 12.12 9.17
CA VAL A 23 -1.23 13.23 10.09
C VAL A 23 -2.56 13.73 10.69
N PRO A 24 -2.77 13.58 12.02
CA PRO A 24 -4.06 13.88 12.64
C PRO A 24 -4.46 15.36 12.53
N PHE A 25 -3.48 16.25 12.34
CA PHE A 25 -3.72 17.68 12.12
C PHE A 25 -4.57 17.97 10.87
N TYR A 26 -4.50 17.14 9.82
CA TYR A 26 -5.28 17.35 8.60
C TYR A 26 -6.73 16.83 8.69
N ASN A 27 -7.10 16.15 9.78
CA ASN A 27 -8.47 15.70 10.08
C ASN A 27 -9.22 15.10 8.88
N ALA A 28 -8.57 14.18 8.14
CA ALA A 28 -9.08 13.65 6.88
C ALA A 28 -10.47 12.96 7.02
N VAL A 29 -10.79 12.44 8.21
CA VAL A 29 -12.07 11.78 8.50
C VAL A 29 -13.24 12.76 8.47
N SER A 30 -13.03 14.04 8.81
CA SER A 30 -14.11 15.05 8.86
C SER A 30 -14.77 15.34 7.51
N GLY A 31 -14.12 14.97 6.39
CA GLY A 31 -14.70 15.09 5.05
C GLY A 31 -15.78 14.05 4.72
N TYR A 32 -15.90 12.99 5.53
CA TYR A 32 -16.77 11.84 5.24
C TYR A 32 -18.16 11.91 5.89
N GLY A 33 -18.40 12.85 6.81
CA GLY A 33 -19.71 13.04 7.43
C GLY A 33 -19.64 13.63 8.84
N THR A 34 -20.82 13.85 9.44
CA THR A 34 -20.96 14.29 10.84
C THR A 34 -21.16 13.14 11.82
N ASP A 35 -21.52 11.96 11.33
CA ASP A 35 -21.63 10.73 12.11
C ASP A 35 -20.24 10.07 12.18
N VAL A 36 -19.71 9.93 13.40
CA VAL A 36 -18.32 9.52 13.65
C VAL A 36 -18.07 8.10 13.13
N ASP A 37 -18.96 7.16 13.44
CA ASP A 37 -18.78 5.74 13.12
C ASP A 37 -18.90 5.51 11.60
N ALA A 38 -19.87 6.17 10.96
CA ALA A 38 -20.05 6.10 9.51
C ALA A 38 -18.93 6.81 8.73
N ALA A 39 -18.45 7.95 9.24
CA ALA A 39 -17.34 8.69 8.63
C ALA A 39 -16.02 7.90 8.71
N GLU A 40 -15.76 7.22 9.83
CA GLU A 40 -14.58 6.39 10.02
C GLU A 40 -14.59 5.17 9.09
N ALA A 41 -15.72 4.46 8.98
CA ALA A 41 -15.86 3.35 8.04
C ALA A 41 -15.67 3.78 6.58
N ALA A 42 -16.22 4.93 6.19
CA ALA A 42 -16.08 5.48 4.84
C ALA A 42 -14.64 5.93 4.53
N TYR A 43 -13.94 6.47 5.53
CA TYR A 43 -12.52 6.78 5.45
C TYR A 43 -11.68 5.51 5.22
N TYR A 44 -11.89 4.46 6.01
CA TYR A 44 -11.18 3.19 5.84
C TYR A 44 -11.43 2.54 4.48
N ALA A 45 -12.66 2.55 3.97
CA ALA A 45 -12.99 2.03 2.65
C ALA A 45 -12.29 2.81 1.52
N SER A 46 -12.21 4.14 1.66
CA SER A 46 -11.51 4.99 0.69
C SER A 46 -10.00 4.78 0.72
N TYR A 47 -9.42 4.64 1.92
CA TYR A 47 -8.01 4.36 2.09
C TYR A 47 -7.64 2.98 1.55
N ALA A 48 -8.48 1.97 1.78
CA ALA A 48 -8.32 0.64 1.19
C ALA A 48 -8.35 0.67 -0.34
N THR A 49 -9.23 1.49 -0.93
CA THR A 49 -9.28 1.68 -2.39
C THR A 49 -8.01 2.32 -2.94
N PHE A 50 -7.43 3.28 -2.21
CA PHE A 50 -6.13 3.88 -2.53
C PHE A 50 -4.99 2.85 -2.48
N LEU A 51 -5.00 1.92 -1.52
CA LEU A 51 -4.01 0.84 -1.45
C LEU A 51 -4.15 -0.16 -2.62
N ILE A 52 -5.39 -0.46 -3.04
CA ILE A 52 -5.65 -1.33 -4.19
C ILE A 52 -5.14 -0.69 -5.49
N SER A 53 -5.36 0.60 -5.70
CA SER A 53 -4.86 1.27 -6.91
C SER A 53 -3.33 1.23 -6.99
N MET A 54 -2.65 1.34 -5.85
CA MET A 54 -1.20 1.17 -5.76
C MET A 54 -0.76 -0.27 -6.08
N ALA A 55 -1.50 -1.27 -5.58
CA ALA A 55 -1.23 -2.67 -5.89
C ALA A 55 -1.30 -2.98 -7.39
N VAL A 56 -2.27 -2.37 -8.10
CA VAL A 56 -2.42 -2.51 -9.56
C VAL A 56 -1.21 -1.93 -10.30
N VAL A 57 -0.74 -0.75 -9.90
CA VAL A 57 0.47 -0.14 -10.49
C VAL A 57 1.70 -1.03 -10.27
N LEU A 58 1.84 -1.61 -9.08
CA LEU A 58 2.95 -2.51 -8.76
C LEU A 58 2.86 -3.86 -9.48
N LEU A 59 1.66 -4.34 -9.78
CA LEU A 59 1.48 -5.52 -10.61
C LEU A 59 2.03 -5.28 -12.04
N PHE A 60 1.77 -4.11 -12.63
CA PHE A 60 2.37 -3.74 -13.91
C PHE A 60 3.90 -3.61 -13.83
N PHE A 61 4.43 -3.07 -12.73
CA PHE A 61 5.88 -3.05 -12.51
C PHE A 61 6.47 -4.45 -12.36
N THR A 62 5.76 -5.37 -11.70
CA THR A 62 6.18 -6.78 -11.56
C THR A 62 6.33 -7.44 -12.94
N ILE A 63 5.32 -7.29 -13.80
CA ILE A 63 5.32 -7.86 -15.17
C ILE A 63 6.49 -7.28 -15.99
N THR A 64 6.70 -5.97 -15.90
CA THR A 64 7.76 -5.29 -16.67
C THR A 64 9.16 -5.66 -16.17
N SER A 65 9.30 -5.99 -14.89
CA SER A 65 10.58 -6.31 -14.25
C SER A 65 11.14 -7.69 -14.62
N VAL A 66 10.33 -8.55 -15.24
CA VAL A 66 10.77 -9.88 -15.72
C VAL A 66 11.96 -9.80 -16.69
N ARG A 67 12.14 -8.66 -17.36
CA ARG A 67 13.25 -8.42 -18.29
C ARG A 67 14.49 -7.81 -17.65
N LEU A 68 14.41 -7.35 -16.41
CA LEU A 68 15.49 -6.63 -15.73
C LEU A 68 16.38 -7.60 -14.94
N ASP A 69 15.82 -8.22 -13.91
CA ASP A 69 16.53 -9.14 -13.02
C ASP A 69 15.55 -9.85 -12.08
N ILE A 70 15.90 -11.05 -11.62
CA ILE A 70 15.04 -11.85 -10.72
C ILE A 70 14.77 -11.16 -9.38
N CYS A 71 15.74 -10.42 -8.83
CA CYS A 71 15.57 -9.72 -7.56
C CYS A 71 14.52 -8.62 -7.67
N HIS A 72 14.46 -7.90 -8.81
CA HIS A 72 13.45 -6.88 -9.04
C HIS A 72 12.05 -7.50 -9.17
N VAL A 73 11.93 -8.67 -9.80
CA VAL A 73 10.64 -9.39 -9.90
C VAL A 73 10.13 -9.79 -8.52
N VAL A 74 10.99 -10.39 -7.68
CA VAL A 74 10.60 -10.83 -6.34
C VAL A 74 10.24 -9.64 -5.45
N LEU A 75 10.99 -8.54 -5.56
CA LEU A 75 10.69 -7.30 -4.85
C LEU A 75 9.29 -6.79 -5.18
N PHE A 76 8.97 -6.57 -6.46
CA PHE A 76 7.66 -6.05 -6.83
C PHE A 76 6.54 -7.06 -6.53
N ALA A 77 6.78 -8.36 -6.67
CA ALA A 77 5.81 -9.39 -6.31
C ALA A 77 5.46 -9.35 -4.81
N CYS A 78 6.47 -9.20 -3.93
CA CYS A 78 6.23 -9.04 -2.48
C CYS A 78 5.35 -7.82 -2.19
N PHE A 79 5.64 -6.67 -2.81
CA PHE A 79 4.84 -5.47 -2.63
C PHE A 79 3.43 -5.58 -3.24
N THR A 80 3.27 -6.25 -4.38
CA THR A 80 1.97 -6.54 -4.99
C THR A 80 1.07 -7.37 -4.08
N VAL A 81 1.62 -8.24 -3.21
CA VAL A 81 0.85 -8.97 -2.19
C VAL A 81 0.64 -8.12 -0.93
N CYS A 82 1.63 -7.32 -0.55
CA CYS A 82 1.56 -6.47 0.64
C CYS A 82 0.38 -5.49 0.60
N PHE A 83 0.22 -4.73 -0.49
CA PHE A 83 -0.78 -3.65 -0.54
C PHE A 83 -2.24 -4.15 -0.52
N PRO A 84 -2.63 -5.23 -1.24
CA PRO A 84 -3.96 -5.82 -1.10
C PRO A 84 -4.20 -6.44 0.27
N CYS A 85 -3.21 -7.13 0.85
CA CYS A 85 -3.34 -7.64 2.22
C CYS A 85 -3.59 -6.50 3.20
N GLU A 86 -2.90 -5.38 3.04
CA GLU A 86 -3.13 -4.22 3.91
C GLU A 86 -4.46 -3.53 3.63
N ALA A 87 -4.93 -3.48 2.38
CA ALA A 87 -6.26 -3.01 2.04
C ALA A 87 -7.37 -3.84 2.71
N MET A 88 -7.23 -5.17 2.73
CA MET A 88 -8.17 -6.07 3.42
C MET A 88 -8.21 -5.80 4.93
N THR A 89 -7.07 -5.47 5.54
CA THR A 89 -7.02 -5.04 6.95
C THR A 89 -7.99 -3.89 7.22
N TYR A 90 -7.98 -2.85 6.37
CA TYR A 90 -8.86 -1.70 6.52
C TYR A 90 -10.34 -2.00 6.23
N PHE A 91 -10.64 -2.88 5.26
CA PHE A 91 -12.01 -3.33 5.04
C PHE A 91 -12.56 -4.13 6.22
N TYR A 92 -11.77 -5.05 6.78
CA TYR A 92 -12.19 -5.81 7.96
C TYR A 92 -12.27 -4.96 9.23
N MET A 93 -11.43 -3.92 9.35
CA MET A 93 -11.56 -2.94 10.43
C MET A 93 -12.85 -2.12 10.30
N ALA A 94 -13.26 -1.75 9.07
CA ALA A 94 -14.54 -1.07 8.83
C ALA A 94 -15.76 -1.96 9.16
N ASP A 95 -15.65 -3.28 8.93
CA ASP A 95 -16.68 -4.27 9.27
C ASP A 95 -16.66 -4.72 10.75
N GLY A 96 -15.70 -4.24 11.56
CA GLY A 96 -15.54 -4.62 12.96
C GLY A 96 -15.01 -6.04 13.20
N ASN A 97 -14.38 -6.67 12.20
CA ASN A 97 -13.82 -8.01 12.29
C ASN A 97 -12.30 -7.99 12.56
N ASP A 98 -11.93 -7.68 13.80
CA ASP A 98 -10.55 -7.48 14.23
C ASP A 98 -9.65 -8.72 14.04
N SER A 99 -10.20 -9.92 14.17
CA SER A 99 -9.43 -11.17 14.04
C SER A 99 -8.95 -11.41 12.61
N ALA A 100 -9.80 -11.11 11.62
CA ALA A 100 -9.42 -11.21 10.21
C ALA A 100 -8.43 -10.09 9.85
N ALA A 101 -8.71 -8.86 10.30
CA ALA A 101 -7.82 -7.72 10.08
C ALA A 101 -6.40 -7.99 10.60
N HIS A 102 -6.26 -8.54 11.81
CA HIS A 102 -4.95 -8.87 12.39
C HIS A 102 -4.16 -9.88 11.54
N THR A 103 -4.83 -10.90 11.00
CA THR A 103 -4.19 -11.91 10.15
C THR A 103 -3.65 -11.30 8.87
N PHE A 104 -4.45 -10.48 8.18
CA PHE A 104 -4.02 -9.80 6.96
C PHE A 104 -2.90 -8.79 7.21
N ARG A 105 -2.91 -8.14 8.38
CA ARG A 105 -1.84 -7.23 8.81
C ARG A 105 -0.50 -7.92 9.05
N ILE A 106 -0.52 -9.16 9.55
CA ILE A 106 0.71 -9.96 9.66
C ILE A 106 1.23 -10.34 8.26
N CYS A 107 0.33 -10.76 7.36
CA CYS A 107 0.71 -11.10 5.99
C CYS A 107 1.34 -9.92 5.23
N SER A 108 0.79 -8.71 5.39
CA SER A 108 1.36 -7.48 4.82
C SER A 108 2.71 -7.13 5.48
N GLY A 109 2.84 -7.30 6.80
CA GLY A 109 4.09 -7.08 7.53
C GLY A 109 5.22 -8.00 7.07
N VAL A 110 4.96 -9.30 6.93
CA VAL A 110 5.98 -10.27 6.49
C VAL A 110 6.41 -9.99 5.04
N SER A 111 5.46 -9.71 4.15
CA SER A 111 5.78 -9.44 2.73
C SER A 111 6.57 -8.14 2.54
N SER A 112 6.24 -7.07 3.29
CA SER A 112 7.01 -5.82 3.26
C SER A 112 8.41 -5.96 3.86
N LEU A 113 8.60 -6.79 4.89
CA LEU A 113 9.92 -7.09 5.44
C LEU A 113 10.81 -7.79 4.40
N ILE A 114 10.28 -8.82 3.73
CA ILE A 114 11.00 -9.54 2.67
C ILE A 114 11.39 -8.55 1.54
N GLY A 115 10.44 -7.72 1.09
CA GLY A 115 10.71 -6.70 0.08
C GLY A 115 11.80 -5.71 0.51
N SER A 116 11.78 -5.27 1.77
CA SER A 116 12.77 -4.33 2.32
C SER A 116 14.18 -4.92 2.38
N VAL A 117 14.30 -6.19 2.76
CA VAL A 117 15.59 -6.90 2.77
C VAL A 117 16.16 -7.02 1.35
N ILE A 118 15.32 -7.32 0.36
CA ILE A 118 15.76 -7.41 -1.05
C ILE A 118 16.21 -6.03 -1.57
N VAL A 119 15.48 -4.96 -1.25
CA VAL A 119 15.90 -3.59 -1.57
C VAL A 119 17.28 -3.29 -0.99
N TRP A 120 17.51 -3.67 0.28
CA TRP A 120 18.80 -3.47 0.94
C TRP A 120 19.93 -4.21 0.22
N TYR A 121 19.69 -5.46 -0.19
CA TYR A 121 20.66 -6.23 -0.97
C TYR A 121 20.95 -5.65 -2.36
N LEU A 122 19.98 -4.97 -2.99
CA LEU A 122 20.18 -4.36 -4.31
C LEU A 122 20.94 -3.03 -4.28
N VAL A 123 20.95 -2.34 -3.13
CA VAL A 123 21.64 -1.06 -2.92
C VAL A 123 23.06 -1.24 -2.35
N SER A 124 23.31 -2.36 -1.68
CA SER A 124 24.61 -2.70 -1.07
C SER A 124 25.61 -3.22 -2.10
#